data_AF-A5VK10-F1
#
_entry.id   AF-A5VK10-F1
#
_cell.length_a   1.000
_cell.length_b   1.000
_cell.length_c   1.000
_cell.angle_alpha   90.00
_cell.angle_beta   90.00
_cell.angle_gamma   90.00
#
_symmetry.space_group_name_H-M   'P 1'
#
loop_
_entity.id
_entity.type
_entity.pdbx_description
1 polymer ?
#
loop_
_entity_poly.entity_id
_entity_poly.type
_entity_poly.pdbx_seq_one_letter_code
_entity_poly.pdbx_strand_id
1 'polypeptide(L)'
;MKRVWVTGYRSYELNIFKDNDPKVQVIKEVLKNYLRAQLELNDDEFWVITGPQMGTERWGLEAALELQADFPQLKTALMFPFAEFGKQWNENNQLKLTSITQQVDFFANVSDKPYQSPQQLRNYQQFMLTHTDEAFLLYDPEYQGKTKYDYEIIQKYKEESEYSMTFVDFDELQEEAEEWAERQREKDEF
;
A
#
# COMPACT_ATOMS: atom_id res chain seq x y z
N MET A 1 -10.01 16.82 -4.35
CA MET A 1 -9.90 15.34 -4.36
C MET A 1 -8.44 14.95 -4.58
N LYS A 2 -7.86 14.13 -3.70
CA LYS A 2 -6.48 13.65 -3.81
C LYS A 2 -6.44 12.12 -3.77
N ARG A 3 -5.58 11.48 -4.56
CA ARG A 3 -5.51 10.02 -4.70
C ARG A 3 -4.07 9.56 -4.58
N VAL A 4 -3.76 8.74 -3.59
CA VAL A 4 -2.43 8.14 -3.42
C VAL A 4 -2.45 6.68 -3.89
N TRP A 5 -1.48 6.33 -4.72
CA TRP A 5 -1.13 4.94 -4.98
C TRP A 5 -0.21 4.43 -3.86
N VAL A 6 -0.73 3.58 -2.97
CA VAL A 6 0.11 2.89 -1.99
C VAL A 6 0.63 1.59 -2.62
N THR A 7 1.95 1.42 -2.69
CA THR A 7 2.59 0.16 -3.09
C THR A 7 3.88 -0.05 -2.31
N GLY A 8 4.50 -1.22 -2.45
CA GLY A 8 5.74 -1.51 -1.76
C GLY A 8 6.07 -3.00 -1.75
N TYR A 9 6.95 -3.39 -0.84
CA TYR A 9 7.33 -4.78 -0.66
C TYR A 9 6.14 -5.69 -0.39
N ARG A 10 6.21 -6.89 -0.97
CA ARG A 10 5.33 -7.99 -0.62
C ARG A 10 5.74 -8.57 0.73
N SER A 11 4.81 -9.17 1.44
CA SER A 11 5.06 -9.66 2.80
C SER A 11 6.27 -10.61 2.90
N TYR A 12 6.45 -11.50 1.91
CA TYR A 12 7.57 -12.43 1.87
C TYR A 12 8.92 -11.76 1.55
N GLU A 13 8.93 -10.60 0.89
CA GLU A 13 10.16 -9.84 0.60
C GLU A 13 10.71 -9.18 1.88
N LEU A 14 9.82 -8.91 2.85
CA LEU A 14 10.16 -8.42 4.19
C LEU A 14 10.33 -9.55 5.22
N ASN A 15 10.31 -10.82 4.79
CA ASN A 15 10.31 -11.99 5.68
C ASN A 15 9.17 -11.99 6.72
N ILE A 16 8.01 -11.42 6.36
CA ILE A 16 6.81 -11.37 7.21
C ILE A 16 5.80 -12.42 6.73
N PHE A 17 5.53 -13.40 7.59
CA PHE A 17 4.63 -14.53 7.30
C PHE A 17 3.42 -14.62 8.23
N LYS A 18 3.39 -13.82 9.31
CA LYS A 18 2.32 -13.79 10.31
C LYS A 18 1.86 -12.36 10.51
N ASP A 19 0.55 -12.16 10.70
CA ASP A 19 -0.01 -10.80 10.86
C ASP A 19 0.34 -10.17 12.22
N ASN A 20 0.78 -10.97 13.20
CA ASN A 20 1.23 -10.50 14.51
C ASN A 20 2.75 -10.26 14.59
N ASP A 21 3.46 -10.29 13.47
CA ASP A 21 4.88 -9.90 13.45
C ASP A 21 5.01 -8.41 13.83
N PRO A 22 5.88 -8.05 14.78
CA PRO A 22 6.06 -6.65 15.18
C PRO A 22 6.37 -5.71 14.01
N LYS A 23 7.05 -6.19 12.96
CA LYS A 23 7.32 -5.40 11.75
C LYS A 23 6.04 -4.94 11.06
N VAL A 24 4.95 -5.72 11.13
CA VAL A 24 3.65 -5.30 10.59
C VAL A 24 3.11 -4.08 11.33
N GLN A 25 3.28 -4.02 12.64
CA GLN A 25 2.79 -2.90 13.45
C GLN A 25 3.56 -1.62 13.13
N VAL A 26 4.90 -1.71 13.01
CA VAL A 26 5.74 -0.58 12.59
C VAL A 26 5.33 -0.07 11.20
N ILE A 27 5.22 -0.97 10.23
CA ILE A 27 4.84 -0.58 8.86
C ILE A 27 3.45 0.06 8.80
N LYS A 28 2.48 -0.49 9.54
CA LYS A 28 1.15 0.12 9.67
C LYS A 28 1.21 1.49 10.33
N GLU A 29 2.08 1.69 11.31
CA GLU A 29 2.25 2.99 11.95
C GLU A 29 2.85 4.02 10.98
N VAL A 30 3.89 3.68 10.21
CA VAL A 30 4.42 4.55 9.13
C VAL A 30 3.32 4.93 8.14
N LEU A 31 2.56 3.94 7.67
CA LEU A 31 1.46 4.16 6.73
C LEU A 31 0.38 5.08 7.34
N LYS A 32 0.00 4.87 8.60
CA LYS A 32 -0.97 5.72 9.29
C LYS A 32 -0.43 7.13 9.51
N ASN A 33 0.84 7.30 9.87
CA ASN A 33 1.47 8.60 10.08
C ASN A 33 1.48 9.39 8.77
N TYR A 34 1.90 8.75 7.67
CA TYR A 34 1.83 9.34 6.34
C TYR A 34 0.38 9.74 5.97
N LEU A 35 -0.57 8.83 6.11
CA LEU A 35 -1.97 9.11 5.76
C LEU A 35 -2.59 10.21 6.62
N ARG A 36 -2.36 10.21 7.95
CA ARG A 36 -2.83 11.27 8.84
C ARG A 36 -2.26 12.63 8.43
N ALA A 37 -0.95 12.71 8.19
CA ALA A 37 -0.33 13.96 7.74
C ALA A 37 -0.94 14.47 6.43
N GLN A 38 -1.26 13.58 5.49
CA GLN A 38 -1.98 13.97 4.27
C GLN A 38 -3.42 14.41 4.56
N LEU A 39 -4.15 13.68 5.40
CA LEU A 39 -5.56 13.96 5.70
C LEU A 39 -5.77 15.24 6.51
N GLU A 40 -4.85 15.58 7.41
CA GLU A 40 -4.88 16.82 8.18
C GLU A 40 -4.61 18.06 7.32
N LEU A 41 -3.94 17.88 6.17
CA LEU A 41 -3.68 18.94 5.20
C LEU A 41 -4.77 19.04 4.10
N ASN A 42 -5.70 18.08 4.04
CA ASN A 42 -6.68 17.97 2.97
C ASN A 42 -8.09 17.69 3.51
N ASP A 43 -8.97 18.68 3.47
CA ASP A 43 -10.38 18.55 3.85
C ASP A 43 -11.25 17.91 2.73
N ASP A 44 -10.72 17.86 1.51
CA ASP A 44 -11.36 17.24 0.36
C ASP A 44 -11.33 15.71 0.40
N GLU A 45 -12.19 15.06 -0.40
CA GLU A 45 -12.16 13.61 -0.60
C GLU A 45 -10.74 13.09 -0.94
N PHE A 46 -10.27 12.12 -0.15
CA PHE A 46 -8.92 11.56 -0.24
C PHE A 46 -9.01 10.05 -0.46
N TRP A 47 -8.31 9.51 -1.46
CA TRP A 47 -8.34 8.09 -1.78
C TRP A 47 -7.00 7.41 -1.58
N VAL A 48 -7.02 6.28 -0.88
CA VAL A 48 -5.95 5.28 -0.90
C VAL A 48 -6.30 4.23 -1.93
N ILE A 49 -5.52 4.16 -3.01
CA ILE A 49 -5.71 3.22 -4.12
C ILE A 49 -4.52 2.27 -4.16
N THR A 50 -4.76 0.95 -4.24
CA THR A 50 -3.67 -0.04 -4.26
C THR A 50 -4.08 -1.33 -4.99
N GLY A 51 -3.13 -2.25 -5.14
CA GLY A 51 -3.33 -3.58 -5.66
C GLY A 51 -3.68 -4.63 -4.59
N PRO A 52 -3.93 -5.88 -5.03
CA PRO A 52 -4.33 -7.00 -4.19
C PRO A 52 -3.17 -7.79 -3.55
N GLN A 53 -1.92 -7.35 -3.67
CA GLN A 53 -0.76 -8.09 -3.14
C GLN A 53 -0.78 -8.15 -1.61
N MET A 54 -0.27 -9.26 -1.07
CA MET A 54 0.04 -9.36 0.35
C MET A 54 1.29 -8.54 0.68
N GLY A 55 1.29 -7.83 1.80
CA GLY A 55 2.38 -6.94 2.21
C GLY A 55 1.90 -5.49 2.28
N THR A 56 2.74 -4.57 1.81
CA THR A 56 2.51 -3.12 1.90
C THR A 56 1.14 -2.70 1.38
N GLU A 57 0.73 -3.20 0.21
CA GLU A 57 -0.57 -2.89 -0.40
C GLU A 57 -1.75 -3.21 0.55
N ARG A 58 -1.79 -4.42 1.10
CA ARG A 58 -2.82 -4.82 2.06
C ARG A 58 -2.74 -4.03 3.37
N TRP A 59 -1.54 -3.83 3.92
CA TRP A 59 -1.38 -3.07 5.16
C TRP A 59 -1.75 -1.60 4.99
N GLY A 60 -1.56 -1.03 3.79
CA GLY A 60 -2.01 0.30 3.42
C GLY A 60 -3.53 0.43 3.47
N LEU A 61 -4.27 -0.56 2.95
CA LEU A 61 -5.72 -0.59 3.08
C LEU A 61 -6.17 -0.78 4.53
N GLU A 62 -5.54 -1.67 5.28
CA GLU A 62 -5.88 -1.88 6.70
C GLU A 62 -5.64 -0.61 7.52
N ALA A 63 -4.52 0.08 7.30
CA ALA A 63 -4.23 1.37 7.92
C ALA A 63 -5.26 2.44 7.53
N ALA A 64 -5.62 2.53 6.26
CA ALA A 64 -6.63 3.47 5.79
C ALA A 64 -8.01 3.19 6.39
N LEU A 65 -8.45 1.93 6.42
CA LEU A 65 -9.73 1.52 7.01
C LEU A 65 -9.79 1.85 8.51
N GLU A 66 -8.69 1.65 9.26
CA GLU A 66 -8.61 2.06 10.67
C GLU A 66 -8.80 3.57 10.84
N LEU A 67 -8.27 4.39 9.91
CA LEU A 67 -8.36 5.85 9.96
C LEU A 67 -9.69 6.43 9.48
N GLN A 68 -10.52 5.67 8.75
CA GLN A 68 -11.81 6.17 8.24
C GLN A 68 -12.78 6.62 9.34
N ALA A 69 -12.65 6.09 10.56
CA ALA A 69 -13.45 6.50 11.70
C ALA A 69 -13.19 7.96 12.10
N ASP A 70 -11.95 8.42 11.97
CA ASP A 70 -11.52 9.77 12.34
C ASP A 70 -11.53 10.73 11.14
N PHE A 71 -11.42 10.19 9.91
CA PHE A 71 -11.35 10.96 8.67
C PHE A 71 -12.42 10.51 7.66
N PRO A 72 -13.67 11.01 7.74
CA PRO A 72 -14.77 10.59 6.88
C PRO A 72 -14.56 10.85 5.37
N GLN A 73 -13.65 11.77 5.02
CA GLN A 73 -13.26 12.04 3.63
C GLN A 73 -12.33 10.98 3.03
N LEU A 74 -11.76 10.10 3.86
CA LEU A 74 -10.88 9.03 3.44
C LEU A 74 -11.68 7.89 2.78
N LYS A 75 -11.27 7.51 1.58
CA LYS A 75 -11.83 6.43 0.78
C LYS A 75 -10.75 5.44 0.37
N THR A 76 -11.17 4.20 0.16
CA THR A 76 -10.28 3.08 -0.13
C THR A 76 -10.69 2.39 -1.43
N ALA A 77 -9.71 2.12 -2.30
CA ALA A 77 -9.92 1.46 -3.57
C ALA A 77 -8.92 0.32 -3.79
N LEU A 78 -9.44 -0.85 -4.16
CA LEU A 78 -8.68 -2.05 -4.50
C LEU A 78 -8.77 -2.33 -6.00
N MET A 79 -7.66 -2.16 -6.72
CA MET A 79 -7.59 -2.34 -8.16
C MET A 79 -6.87 -3.64 -8.50
N PHE A 80 -7.58 -4.60 -9.08
CA PHE A 80 -7.00 -5.85 -9.54
C PHE A 80 -6.36 -5.67 -10.91
N PRO A 81 -5.09 -6.09 -11.13
CA PRO A 81 -4.48 -6.02 -12.46
C PRO A 81 -5.23 -6.81 -13.53
N PHE A 82 -5.89 -7.90 -13.13
CA PHE A 82 -6.65 -8.82 -13.98
C PHE A 82 -7.64 -9.66 -13.15
N ALA A 83 -8.65 -10.25 -13.81
CA ALA A 83 -9.67 -11.06 -13.15
C ALA A 83 -9.10 -12.38 -12.57
N GLU A 84 -9.75 -12.93 -11.53
CA GLU A 84 -9.29 -14.15 -10.82
C GLU A 84 -7.87 -14.02 -10.21
N PHE A 85 -7.45 -12.80 -9.88
CA PHE A 85 -6.18 -12.57 -9.21
C PHE A 85 -6.12 -13.34 -7.87
N GLY A 86 -4.99 -13.99 -7.61
CA GLY A 86 -4.77 -14.71 -6.35
C GLY A 86 -5.45 -16.08 -6.27
N LYS A 87 -6.12 -16.57 -7.33
CA LYS A 87 -6.75 -17.91 -7.36
C LYS A 87 -5.79 -19.06 -7.03
N GLN A 88 -4.50 -18.86 -7.27
CA GLN A 88 -3.43 -19.83 -7.01
C GLN A 88 -2.84 -19.74 -5.59
N TRP A 89 -3.30 -18.80 -4.76
CA TRP A 89 -2.82 -18.64 -3.39
C TRP A 89 -3.42 -19.69 -2.46
N ASN A 90 -2.79 -19.91 -1.30
CA ASN A 90 -3.37 -20.74 -0.26
C ASN A 90 -4.67 -20.13 0.31
N GLU A 91 -5.50 -20.97 0.94
CA GLU A 91 -6.81 -20.57 1.49
C GLU A 91 -6.72 -19.36 2.42
N ASN A 92 -5.72 -19.31 3.30
CA ASN A 92 -5.53 -18.20 4.23
C ASN A 92 -5.34 -16.86 3.50
N ASN A 93 -4.52 -16.84 2.45
CA ASN A 93 -4.30 -15.63 1.64
C ASN A 93 -5.52 -15.28 0.79
N GLN A 94 -6.28 -16.26 0.29
CA GLN A 94 -7.54 -16.01 -0.41
C GLN A 94 -8.61 -15.42 0.51
N LEU A 95 -8.70 -15.91 1.75
CA LEU A 95 -9.60 -15.38 2.78
C LEU A 95 -9.22 -13.94 3.14
N LYS A 96 -7.93 -13.66 3.31
CA LYS A 96 -7.42 -12.30 3.54
C LYS A 96 -7.78 -11.35 2.41
N LEU A 97 -7.57 -11.78 1.17
CA LEU A 97 -7.93 -10.98 -0.01
C LEU A 97 -9.44 -10.74 -0.11
N THR A 98 -10.25 -11.78 0.11
CA THR A 98 -11.72 -11.66 0.11
C THR A 98 -12.18 -10.70 1.20
N SER A 99 -11.64 -10.83 2.41
CA SER A 99 -12.00 -10.00 3.55
C SER A 99 -11.69 -8.53 3.31
N ILE A 100 -10.50 -8.19 2.80
CA ILE A 100 -10.15 -6.79 2.53
C ILE A 100 -10.98 -6.23 1.36
N THR A 101 -11.25 -7.04 0.32
CA THR A 101 -12.09 -6.63 -0.82
C THR A 101 -13.51 -6.25 -0.41
N GLN A 102 -14.06 -6.88 0.63
CA GLN A 102 -15.39 -6.59 1.16
C GLN A 102 -15.44 -5.34 2.04
N GLN A 103 -14.29 -4.86 2.52
CA GLN A 103 -14.21 -3.72 3.43
C GLN A 103 -13.93 -2.40 2.70
N VAL A 104 -13.26 -2.44 1.54
CA VAL A 104 -12.94 -1.22 0.78
C VAL A 104 -14.17 -0.57 0.16
N ASP A 105 -14.13 0.76 -0.01
CA ASP A 105 -15.23 1.53 -0.62
C ASP A 105 -15.46 1.17 -2.10
N PHE A 106 -14.38 0.79 -2.80
CA PHE A 106 -14.43 0.43 -4.22
C PHE A 106 -13.46 -0.70 -4.55
N PHE A 107 -13.85 -1.61 -5.44
CA PHE A 107 -12.91 -2.52 -6.09
C PHE A 107 -13.30 -2.79 -7.54
N ALA A 108 -12.31 -2.97 -8.41
CA ALA A 108 -12.52 -3.29 -9.81
C ALA A 108 -11.32 -3.99 -10.44
N ASN A 109 -11.52 -4.60 -11.60
CA ASN A 109 -10.45 -5.14 -12.42
C ASN A 109 -10.03 -4.12 -13.48
N VAL A 110 -8.72 -3.89 -13.66
CA VAL A 110 -8.19 -3.15 -14.82
C VAL A 110 -8.32 -3.97 -16.10
N SER A 111 -8.26 -5.30 -15.98
CA SER A 111 -8.54 -6.24 -17.06
C SER A 111 -9.60 -7.24 -16.64
N ASP A 112 -10.71 -7.31 -17.37
CA ASP A 112 -11.80 -8.27 -17.13
C ASP A 112 -11.41 -9.73 -17.46
N LYS A 113 -10.22 -9.95 -18.04
CA LYS A 113 -9.72 -11.27 -18.39
C LYS A 113 -8.80 -11.80 -17.31
N PRO A 114 -8.74 -13.12 -17.08
CA PRO A 114 -7.69 -13.74 -16.29
C PRO A 114 -6.30 -13.42 -16.84
N TYR A 115 -5.24 -13.75 -16.08
CA TYR A 115 -3.88 -13.51 -16.53
C TYR A 115 -3.57 -14.19 -17.88
N GLN A 116 -3.13 -13.39 -18.85
CA GLN A 116 -2.74 -13.78 -20.20
C GLN A 116 -1.29 -13.40 -20.49
N SER A 117 -0.83 -12.24 -20.01
CA SER A 117 0.55 -11.80 -20.28
C SER A 117 1.02 -10.71 -19.30
N PRO A 118 2.35 -10.47 -19.20
CA PRO A 118 2.91 -9.36 -18.43
C PRO A 118 2.40 -7.97 -18.84
N GLN A 119 1.80 -7.83 -20.03
CA GLN A 119 1.20 -6.57 -20.44
C GLN A 119 0.06 -6.13 -19.51
N GLN A 120 -0.68 -7.06 -18.90
CA GLN A 120 -1.73 -6.71 -17.93
C GLN A 120 -1.15 -6.05 -16.68
N LEU A 121 0.03 -6.48 -16.23
CA LEU A 121 0.72 -5.86 -15.10
C LEU A 121 1.23 -4.45 -15.47
N ARG A 122 1.78 -4.27 -16.67
CA ARG A 122 2.17 -2.93 -17.16
C ARG A 122 0.98 -1.99 -17.33
N ASN A 123 -0.14 -2.51 -17.85
CA ASN A 123 -1.38 -1.74 -17.97
C ASN A 123 -1.92 -1.35 -16.60
N TYR A 124 -1.81 -2.23 -15.61
CA TYR A 124 -2.14 -1.92 -14.23
C TYR A 124 -1.27 -0.78 -13.67
N GLN A 125 0.05 -0.87 -13.79
CA GLN A 125 0.95 0.19 -13.32
C GLN A 125 0.66 1.53 -14.02
N GLN A 126 0.46 1.51 -15.34
CA GLN A 126 0.07 2.71 -16.10
C GLN A 126 -1.28 3.26 -15.63
N PHE A 127 -2.26 2.39 -15.37
CA PHE A 127 -3.56 2.79 -14.85
C PHE A 127 -3.39 3.48 -13.49
N MET A 128 -2.61 2.90 -12.57
CA MET A 128 -2.34 3.52 -11.27
C MET A 128 -1.75 4.92 -11.47
N LEU A 129 -0.65 5.06 -12.20
CA LEU A 129 0.01 6.34 -12.46
C LEU A 129 -0.89 7.42 -13.07
N THR A 130 -1.83 7.05 -13.96
CA THR A 130 -2.74 8.03 -14.59
C THR A 130 -4.02 8.29 -13.79
N HIS A 131 -4.28 7.51 -12.73
CA HIS A 131 -5.50 7.63 -11.90
C HIS A 131 -5.19 7.98 -10.44
N THR A 132 -3.93 8.19 -10.09
CA THR A 132 -3.49 8.75 -8.81
C THR A 132 -2.72 10.05 -9.04
N ASP A 133 -2.57 10.82 -7.99
CA ASP A 133 -1.89 12.12 -8.00
C ASP A 133 -0.48 12.01 -7.40
N GLU A 134 -0.26 11.00 -6.54
CA GLU A 134 1.04 10.69 -5.94
C GLU A 134 1.15 9.19 -5.60
N ALA A 135 2.37 8.73 -5.32
CA ALA A 135 2.60 7.39 -4.78
C ALA A 135 3.18 7.44 -3.36
N PHE A 136 2.82 6.47 -2.54
CA PHE A 136 3.59 6.03 -1.39
C PHE A 136 4.26 4.70 -1.75
N LEU A 137 5.56 4.60 -1.55
CA LEU A 137 6.34 3.42 -1.91
C LEU A 137 7.21 2.95 -0.74
N LEU A 138 6.87 1.81 -0.15
CA LEU A 138 7.77 1.10 0.77
C LEU A 138 8.76 0.25 -0.02
N TYR A 139 9.98 0.72 -0.21
CA TYR A 139 10.99 0.06 -1.01
C TYR A 139 12.40 0.48 -0.63
N ASP A 140 13.38 -0.41 -0.79
CA ASP A 140 14.79 -0.13 -0.55
C ASP A 140 15.59 -0.52 -1.81
N PRO A 141 16.34 0.40 -2.44
CA PRO A 141 17.06 0.12 -3.68
C PRO A 141 18.21 -0.89 -3.50
N GLU A 142 18.74 -1.04 -2.28
CA GLU A 142 19.79 -2.01 -1.94
C GLU A 142 19.23 -3.43 -1.82
N TYR A 143 17.96 -3.59 -1.45
CA TYR A 143 17.30 -4.88 -1.25
C TYR A 143 16.22 -5.19 -2.29
N GLN A 144 16.62 -5.34 -3.55
CA GLN A 144 15.67 -5.47 -4.66
C GLN A 144 14.67 -6.62 -4.53
N GLY A 145 13.39 -6.27 -4.58
CA GLY A 145 12.25 -7.17 -4.75
C GLY A 145 11.49 -6.89 -6.05
N LYS A 146 10.31 -7.48 -6.21
CA LYS A 146 9.44 -7.20 -7.36
C LYS A 146 8.86 -5.78 -7.34
N THR A 147 8.86 -5.14 -6.19
CA THR A 147 8.55 -3.71 -6.01
C THR A 147 9.44 -2.80 -6.85
N LYS A 148 10.62 -3.26 -7.26
CA LYS A 148 11.49 -2.58 -8.22
C LYS A 148 10.75 -2.12 -9.48
N TYR A 149 9.81 -2.93 -10.01
CA TYR A 149 9.07 -2.56 -11.22
C TYR A 149 8.15 -1.35 -11.00
N ASP A 150 7.61 -1.18 -9.80
CA ASP A 150 6.80 0.00 -9.45
C ASP A 150 7.71 1.20 -9.22
N TYR A 151 8.83 1.01 -8.52
CA TYR A 151 9.85 2.05 -8.33
C TYR A 151 10.34 2.63 -9.66
N GLU A 152 10.77 1.79 -10.60
CA GLU A 152 11.31 2.21 -11.89
C GLU A 152 10.28 2.98 -12.74
N ILE A 153 9.03 2.51 -12.78
CA ILE A 153 7.99 3.16 -13.58
C ILE A 153 7.51 4.47 -12.95
N ILE A 154 7.44 4.55 -11.61
CA ILE A 154 7.14 5.80 -10.92
C ILE A 154 8.25 6.82 -11.20
N GLN A 155 9.53 6.44 -11.02
CA GLN A 155 10.65 7.35 -11.29
C GLN A 155 10.61 7.89 -12.72
N LYS A 156 10.41 7.02 -13.71
CA LYS A 156 10.26 7.45 -15.10
C LYS A 156 9.07 8.39 -15.31
N TYR A 157 7.92 8.11 -14.70
CA TYR A 157 6.73 8.95 -14.85
C TYR A 157 6.93 10.35 -14.25
N LYS A 158 7.72 10.46 -13.17
CA LYS A 158 8.11 11.75 -12.58
C LYS A 158 9.01 12.60 -13.47
N GLU A 159 9.76 12.00 -14.39
CA GLU A 159 10.58 12.76 -15.36
C GLU A 159 9.70 13.53 -16.36
N GLU A 160 8.46 13.09 -16.56
CA GLU A 160 7.53 13.58 -17.58
C GLU A 160 6.27 14.24 -16.99
N SER A 161 6.14 14.32 -15.66
CA SER A 161 4.93 14.84 -14.97
C SER A 161 5.23 15.40 -13.58
N GLU A 162 4.28 16.15 -13.01
CA GLU A 162 4.34 16.68 -11.62
C GLU A 162 4.04 15.62 -10.54
N TYR A 163 4.06 14.33 -10.89
CA TYR A 163 3.75 13.25 -9.96
C TYR A 163 4.75 13.22 -8.80
N SER A 164 4.28 13.12 -7.56
CA SER A 164 5.14 13.00 -6.39
C SER A 164 5.20 11.56 -5.88
N MET A 165 6.27 11.24 -5.14
CA MET A 165 6.42 9.94 -4.49
C MET A 165 6.97 10.15 -3.09
N THR A 166 6.22 9.71 -2.09
CA THR A 166 6.72 9.47 -0.73
C THR A 166 7.39 8.10 -0.74
N PHE A 167 8.64 8.06 -0.31
CA PHE A 167 9.50 6.89 -0.40
C PHE A 167 9.95 6.52 0.99
N VAL A 168 9.73 5.27 1.41
CA VAL A 168 10.14 4.76 2.71
C VAL A 168 11.03 3.56 2.48
N ASP A 169 12.28 3.64 2.92
CA ASP A 169 13.25 2.55 2.87
C ASP A 169 13.44 1.88 4.24
N PHE A 170 14.47 1.03 4.36
CA PHE A 170 14.71 0.32 5.61
C PHE A 170 15.29 1.20 6.71
N ASP A 171 16.00 2.28 6.37
CA ASP A 171 16.51 3.23 7.35
C ASP A 171 15.33 3.97 7.99
N GLU A 172 14.40 4.49 7.19
CA GLU A 172 13.18 5.13 7.70
C GLU A 172 12.29 4.16 8.50
N LEU A 173 12.18 2.89 8.07
CA LEU A 173 11.46 1.87 8.85
C LEU A 173 12.14 1.58 10.20
N GLN A 174 13.47 1.61 10.26
CA GLN A 174 14.20 1.38 11.49
C GLN A 174 13.99 2.55 12.47
N GLU A 175 14.03 3.79 11.99
CA GLU A 175 13.75 4.97 12.81
C GLU A 175 12.35 4.90 13.43
N GLU A 176 11.30 4.61 12.64
CA GLU A 176 9.95 4.44 13.20
C GLU A 176 9.87 3.25 14.17
N ALA A 177 10.61 2.15 13.90
CA ALA A 177 10.63 1.00 14.82
C ALA A 177 11.21 1.38 16.20
N GLU A 178 12.25 2.19 16.23
CA GLU A 178 12.89 2.68 17.44
C GLU A 178 11.95 3.63 18.22
N GLU A 179 11.35 4.61 17.54
CA GLU A 179 10.35 5.52 18.13
C GLU A 179 9.11 4.78 18.62
N TRP A 180 8.62 3.80 17.87
CA TRP A 180 7.50 2.96 18.27
C TRP A 180 7.84 2.15 19.52
N ALA A 181 9.02 1.54 19.57
CA ALA A 181 9.47 0.78 20.74
C ALA A 181 9.63 1.66 21.98
N GLU A 182 10.07 2.92 21.83
CA GLU A 182 10.11 3.91 22.91
C GLU A 182 8.70 4.24 23.42
N ARG A 183 7.77 4.59 22.51
CA ARG A 183 6.36 4.83 22.87
C ARG A 183 5.70 3.64 23.57
N GLN A 184 6.07 2.40 23.24
CA GLN A 184 5.55 1.22 23.96
C GLN A 184 6.11 1.12 25.37
N ARG A 185 7.42 1.37 25.57
CA ARG A 185 8.03 1.35 26.91
C ARG A 185 7.40 2.41 27.83
N GLU A 186 7.20 3.62 27.32
CA GLU A 186 6.57 4.69 28.09
C GLU A 186 5.14 4.34 28.50
N LYS A 187 4.37 3.64 27.65
CA LYS A 187 3.01 3.20 27.99
C LYS A 187 2.98 2.12 29.07
N ASP A 188 3.97 1.22 29.10
CA ASP A 188 4.06 0.16 30.09
C ASP A 188 4.53 0.66 31.47
N GLU A 189 5.10 1.88 31.55
CA GLU A 189 5.54 2.51 32.80
C GLU A 189 4.40 3.21 33.59
N PHE A 190 3.19 3.31 33.03
CA PHE A 190 2.01 3.95 33.65
C PHE A 190 0.82 3.01 33.83
#